data_AF-K2DQ05-F1
#
_entry.id   AF-K2DQ05-F1
#
_cell.length_a   1.000
_cell.length_b   1.000
_cell.length_c   1.000
_cell.angle_alpha   90.00
_cell.angle_beta   90.00
_cell.angle_gamma   90.00
#
_symmetry.space_group_name_H-M   'P 1'
#
loop_
_entity.id
_entity.type
_entity.pdbx_description
1 polymer ?
#
loop_
_entity_poly.entity_id
_entity_poly.type
_entity_poly.pdbx_seq_one_letter_code
_entity_poly.pdbx_strand_id
1 'polypeptide(L)'
;MSRFVIVAATVFGLVLGAAGSAQAADTKEVFDFYCAQCHGTAGDGKGINVTKDFATDPRNFTNKEDMAKRTDEDIKTVIRDGGPSISKSPLMPPWGATLSAADVDGLLAYIRKMAK
;
A
#
# COMPACT_ATOMS: atom_id res chain seq x y z
N MET A 1 53.20 16.75 -42.94
CA MET A 1 52.63 17.42 -41.75
C MET A 1 51.24 16.84 -41.56
N SER A 2 51.16 15.76 -40.77
CA SER A 2 50.47 15.75 -39.45
C SER A 2 48.99 16.10 -39.64
N ARG A 3 48.03 15.19 -39.40
CA ARG A 3 47.54 14.93 -38.04
C ARG A 3 46.36 13.93 -38.06
N PHE A 4 46.44 12.92 -37.17
CA PHE A 4 45.37 12.28 -36.35
C PHE A 4 44.08 11.77 -37.05
N VAL A 5 43.84 10.45 -37.13
CA VAL A 5 43.13 9.58 -36.14
C VAL A 5 41.73 10.17 -35.82
N ILE A 6 40.61 9.49 -36.07
CA ILE A 6 40.00 8.52 -35.15
C ILE A 6 38.97 7.67 -35.92
N VAL A 7 39.07 6.35 -35.78
CA VAL A 7 38.04 5.36 -36.13
C VAL A 7 36.82 5.62 -35.25
N ALA A 8 35.72 6.09 -35.82
CA ALA A 8 34.45 6.17 -35.11
C ALA A 8 33.82 4.77 -35.08
N ALA A 9 34.28 3.92 -34.15
CA ALA A 9 33.58 2.70 -33.79
C ALA A 9 32.26 3.10 -33.13
N THR A 10 31.17 2.98 -33.88
CA THR A 10 29.81 3.13 -33.36
C THR A 10 29.54 1.96 -32.42
N VAL A 11 29.81 2.16 -31.12
CA VAL A 11 29.32 1.28 -30.06
C VAL A 11 27.82 1.53 -29.94
N PHE A 12 27.04 0.71 -30.66
CA PHE A 12 25.60 0.60 -30.44
C PHE A 12 25.42 -0.13 -29.09
N GLY A 13 25.47 0.65 -28.01
CA GLY A 13 25.26 0.16 -26.66
C GLY A 13 23.88 -0.45 -26.56
N LEU A 14 23.85 -1.78 -26.44
CA LEU A 14 22.65 -2.56 -26.16
C LEU A 14 22.10 -2.11 -24.80
N VAL A 15 21.02 -1.31 -24.80
CA VAL A 15 20.28 -0.98 -23.59
C VAL A 15 19.54 -2.25 -23.15
N LEU A 16 20.24 -3.12 -22.43
CA LEU A 16 19.62 -4.24 -21.73
C LEU A 16 18.82 -3.70 -20.56
N GLY A 17 17.49 -3.84 -20.68
CA GLY A 17 16.63 -4.29 -19.60
C GLY A 17 16.52 -3.40 -18.36
N ALA A 18 15.66 -2.39 -18.42
CA ALA A 18 14.83 -2.11 -17.26
C ALA A 18 13.64 -3.07 -17.33
N ALA A 19 13.80 -4.27 -16.75
CA ALA A 19 12.63 -5.02 -16.30
C ALA A 19 11.92 -4.08 -15.33
N GLY A 20 10.74 -3.59 -15.73
CA GLY A 20 9.97 -2.64 -14.96
C GLY A 20 9.68 -3.22 -13.59
N SER A 21 10.50 -2.84 -12.61
CA SER A 21 10.20 -3.07 -11.22
C SER A 21 9.01 -2.16 -10.95
N ALA A 22 7.85 -2.71 -10.58
CA ALA A 22 6.75 -1.90 -10.10
C ALA A 22 7.27 -1.12 -8.90
N GLN A 23 7.59 0.16 -9.12
CA GLN A 23 8.04 1.04 -8.05
C GLN A 23 6.87 1.18 -7.10
N ALA A 24 7.06 0.84 -5.83
CA ALA A 24 6.03 1.04 -4.81
C ALA A 24 5.58 2.51 -4.84
N ALA A 25 4.27 2.73 -4.84
CA ALA A 25 3.71 4.07 -4.78
C ALA A 25 4.01 4.70 -3.42
N ASP A 26 3.85 6.02 -3.30
CA ASP A 26 3.97 6.66 -1.98
C ASP A 26 2.88 6.09 -1.05
N THR A 27 3.30 5.41 0.02
CA THR A 27 2.39 4.71 0.92
C THR A 27 1.32 5.61 1.52
N LYS A 28 1.65 6.88 1.80
CA LYS A 28 0.66 7.80 2.38
C LYS A 28 -0.38 8.16 1.33
N GLU A 29 0.02 8.41 0.09
CA GLU A 29 -0.92 8.64 -1.02
C GLU A 29 -1.83 7.43 -1.26
N VAL A 30 -1.26 6.21 -1.25
CA VAL A 30 -2.03 4.97 -1.35
C VAL A 30 -3.03 4.86 -0.19
N PHE A 31 -2.60 5.09 1.04
CA PHE A 31 -3.48 5.03 2.21
C PHE A 31 -4.60 6.07 2.11
N ASP A 32 -4.28 7.31 1.77
CA ASP A 32 -5.25 8.39 1.67
C ASP A 32 -6.30 8.10 0.58
N PHE A 33 -5.89 7.51 -0.54
CA PHE A 33 -6.80 7.20 -1.64
C PHE A 33 -7.68 5.98 -1.36
N TYR A 34 -7.10 4.87 -0.91
CA TYR A 34 -7.81 3.58 -0.79
C TYR A 34 -8.39 3.33 0.60
N CYS A 35 -7.76 3.84 1.66
CA CYS A 35 -8.06 3.43 3.03
C CYS A 35 -8.75 4.53 3.84
N ALA A 36 -8.27 5.77 3.74
CA ALA A 36 -8.73 6.88 4.58
C ALA A 36 -10.21 7.25 4.37
N GLN A 37 -10.77 6.89 3.21
CA GLN A 37 -12.19 7.07 2.92
C GLN A 37 -13.10 6.45 3.99
N CYS A 38 -12.69 5.33 4.57
CA CYS A 38 -13.39 4.67 5.68
C CYS A 38 -12.60 4.73 6.99
N HIS A 39 -11.28 4.54 6.94
CA HIS A 39 -10.44 4.51 8.14
C HIS A 39 -10.04 5.89 8.68
N GLY A 40 -10.34 6.97 7.94
CA GLY A 40 -9.94 8.34 8.28
C GLY A 40 -8.46 8.59 7.96
N THR A 41 -8.11 9.85 7.63
CA THR A 41 -6.71 10.25 7.37
C THR A 41 -5.84 10.15 8.63
N ALA A 42 -6.46 10.26 9.81
CA ALA A 42 -5.82 10.01 11.11
C ALA A 42 -5.77 8.52 11.49
N GLY A 43 -6.42 7.64 10.72
CA GLY A 43 -6.55 6.22 11.05
C GLY A 43 -7.48 5.93 12.24
N ASP A 44 -8.36 6.86 12.61
CA ASP A 44 -9.23 6.77 13.79
C ASP A 44 -10.54 5.99 13.54
N GLY A 45 -10.73 5.47 12.33
CA GLY A 45 -11.94 4.76 11.92
C GLY A 45 -13.13 5.68 11.58
N LYS A 46 -12.89 6.99 11.44
CA LYS A 46 -13.95 8.01 11.20
C LYS A 46 -13.84 8.62 9.80
N GLY A 47 -13.62 7.78 8.79
CA GLY A 47 -13.58 8.23 7.39
C GLY A 47 -14.93 8.76 6.91
N ILE A 48 -14.91 9.57 5.85
CA ILE A 48 -16.10 10.25 5.31
C ILE A 48 -17.21 9.30 4.85
N ASN A 49 -16.86 8.06 4.50
CA ASN A 49 -17.81 7.04 4.04
C ASN A 49 -18.39 6.19 5.20
N VAL A 50 -18.02 6.46 6.45
CA VAL A 50 -18.60 5.78 7.60
C VAL A 50 -19.98 6.36 7.88
N THR A 51 -21.00 5.50 7.86
CA THR A 51 -22.40 5.88 8.10
C THR A 51 -22.97 5.10 9.28
N LYS A 52 -24.07 5.61 9.84
CA LYS A 52 -24.79 4.98 10.98
C LYS A 52 -25.29 3.55 10.71
N ASP A 53 -25.36 3.15 9.44
CA ASP A 53 -25.90 1.85 9.03
C ASP A 53 -24.81 0.77 8.97
N PHE A 54 -23.55 1.12 9.26
CA PHE A 54 -22.49 0.13 9.40
C PHE A 54 -22.73 -0.70 10.66
N ALA A 55 -22.82 -2.03 10.48
CA ALA A 55 -22.94 -2.95 11.61
C ALA A 55 -21.68 -2.95 12.51
N THR A 56 -20.54 -2.53 11.96
CA THR A 56 -19.30 -2.32 12.70
C THR A 56 -18.48 -1.25 12.01
N ASP A 57 -18.00 -0.29 12.79
CA ASP A 57 -17.14 0.78 12.28
C ASP A 57 -15.78 0.23 11.83
N PRO A 58 -15.12 0.91 10.88
CA PRO A 58 -13.75 0.61 10.53
C PRO A 58 -12.82 0.63 11.76
N ARG A 59 -11.78 -0.18 11.70
CA ARG A 59 -10.79 -0.28 12.79
C ARG A 59 -10.17 1.09 13.04
N ASN A 60 -10.13 1.48 14.32
CA ASN A 60 -9.29 2.58 14.80
C ASN A 60 -7.84 2.06 14.96
N PHE A 61 -6.97 2.44 14.04
CA PHE A 61 -5.55 2.11 14.03
C PHE A 61 -4.73 2.86 15.09
N THR A 62 -5.26 3.95 15.66
CA THR A 62 -4.57 4.68 16.75
C THR A 62 -4.67 3.96 18.09
N ASN A 63 -5.56 2.97 18.24
CA ASN A 63 -5.68 2.19 19.46
C ASN A 63 -4.58 1.13 19.55
N LYS A 64 -3.49 1.45 20.27
CA LYS A 64 -2.34 0.57 20.45
C LYS A 64 -2.68 -0.81 21.01
N GLU A 65 -3.53 -0.88 22.04
CA GLU A 65 -3.87 -2.15 22.69
C GLU A 65 -4.66 -3.09 21.78
N ASP A 66 -5.58 -2.54 20.98
CA ASP A 66 -6.34 -3.32 20.01
C ASP A 66 -5.47 -3.75 18.83
N MET A 67 -4.62 -2.85 18.32
CA MET A 67 -3.71 -3.15 17.22
C MET A 67 -2.63 -4.17 17.60
N ALA A 68 -2.20 -4.23 18.86
CA ALA A 68 -1.28 -5.25 19.36
C ALA A 68 -1.85 -6.68 19.29
N LYS A 69 -3.19 -6.83 19.26
CA LYS A 69 -3.87 -8.13 19.16
C LYS A 69 -4.03 -8.62 17.72
N ARG A 70 -3.48 -7.91 16.73
CA ARG A 70 -3.56 -8.26 15.31
C ARG A 70 -2.19 -8.68 14.84
N THR A 71 -2.12 -9.77 14.09
CA THR A 71 -0.87 -10.16 13.45
C THR A 71 -0.65 -9.32 12.20
N ASP A 72 0.61 -9.20 11.77
CA ASP A 72 0.94 -8.54 10.50
C ASP A 72 0.31 -9.29 9.32
N GLU A 73 0.20 -10.62 9.41
CA GLU A 73 -0.43 -11.43 8.37
C GLU A 73 -1.94 -11.18 8.28
N ASP A 74 -2.64 -11.02 9.40
CA ASP A 74 -4.07 -10.66 9.38
C ASP A 74 -4.29 -9.30 8.70
N ILE A 75 -3.42 -8.33 8.98
CA ILE A 75 -3.50 -6.98 8.38
C ILE A 75 -3.24 -7.05 6.87
N LYS A 76 -2.20 -7.76 6.43
CA LYS A 76 -1.94 -7.91 4.99
C LYS A 76 -3.04 -8.69 4.28
N THR A 77 -3.54 -9.75 4.92
CA THR A 77 -4.64 -10.58 4.40
C THR A 77 -5.89 -9.76 4.21
N VAL A 78 -6.30 -8.96 5.21
CA VAL A 78 -7.52 -8.14 5.07
C VAL A 78 -7.36 -7.03 4.04
N ILE A 79 -6.16 -6.46 3.86
CA ILE A 79 -5.89 -5.49 2.78
C ILE A 79 -6.04 -6.17 1.41
N ARG A 80 -5.44 -7.35 1.24
CA ARG A 80 -5.45 -8.06 -0.05
C ARG A 80 -6.83 -8.65 -0.38
N ASP A 81 -7.45 -9.28 0.59
CA ASP A 81 -8.57 -10.20 0.41
C ASP A 81 -9.89 -9.66 0.99
N GLY A 82 -9.87 -8.44 1.55
CA GLY A 82 -11.04 -7.74 2.07
C GLY A 82 -11.47 -8.23 3.45
N GLY A 83 -12.44 -7.55 4.05
CA GLY A 83 -12.92 -7.84 5.41
C GLY A 83 -13.37 -9.28 5.68
N PRO A 84 -14.14 -9.92 4.77
CA PRO A 84 -14.61 -11.30 4.98
C PRO A 84 -13.49 -12.34 5.15
N SER A 85 -12.30 -12.10 4.59
CA SER A 85 -11.16 -13.02 4.67
C SER A 85 -10.71 -13.37 6.09
N ILE A 86 -10.98 -12.47 7.04
CA ILE A 86 -10.66 -12.61 8.46
C ILE A 86 -11.91 -12.41 9.35
N SER A 87 -13.08 -12.78 8.83
CA SER A 87 -14.38 -12.69 9.53
C SER A 87 -14.69 -11.27 10.02
N LYS A 88 -14.42 -10.25 9.18
CA LYS A 88 -14.77 -8.83 9.40
C LYS A 88 -15.80 -8.35 8.39
N SER A 89 -16.14 -7.05 8.47
CA SER A 89 -17.19 -6.42 7.68
C SER A 89 -17.02 -6.68 6.17
N PRO A 90 -18.07 -7.06 5.44
CA PRO A 90 -18.02 -7.22 3.99
C PRO A 90 -17.82 -5.90 3.24
N LEU A 91 -17.91 -4.76 3.93
CA LEU A 91 -17.75 -3.44 3.35
C LEU A 91 -16.28 -3.05 3.11
N MET A 92 -15.32 -3.77 3.69
CA MET A 92 -13.91 -3.57 3.39
C MET A 92 -13.55 -4.35 2.11
N PRO A 93 -13.29 -3.67 0.97
CA PRO A 93 -13.05 -4.33 -0.31
C PRO A 93 -11.68 -5.02 -0.36
N PRO A 94 -11.51 -6.05 -1.20
CA PRO A 94 -10.21 -6.66 -1.48
C PRO A 94 -9.38 -5.80 -2.43
N TRP A 95 -8.11 -5.57 -2.11
CA TRP A 95 -7.19 -4.77 -2.94
C TRP A 95 -6.09 -5.56 -3.64
N GLY A 96 -6.07 -6.90 -3.51
CA GLY A 96 -4.98 -7.75 -4.01
C GLY A 96 -4.77 -7.76 -5.52
N ALA A 97 -5.78 -7.35 -6.31
CA ALA A 97 -5.66 -7.18 -7.75
C ALA A 97 -5.25 -5.75 -8.17
N THR A 98 -5.21 -4.82 -7.22
CA THR A 98 -4.94 -3.38 -7.45
C THR A 98 -3.58 -2.97 -6.88
N LEU A 99 -3.26 -3.41 -5.67
CA LEU A 99 -2.05 -3.05 -4.94
C LEU A 99 -0.98 -4.13 -5.11
N SER A 100 0.27 -3.71 -5.31
CA SER A 100 1.39 -4.65 -5.32
C SER A 100 1.68 -5.17 -3.91
N ALA A 101 2.46 -6.26 -3.81
CA ALA A 101 2.92 -6.75 -2.50
C ALA A 101 3.70 -5.69 -1.72
N ALA A 102 4.51 -4.88 -2.42
CA ALA A 102 5.27 -3.78 -1.82
C ALA A 102 4.36 -2.68 -1.27
N ASP A 103 3.26 -2.34 -1.97
CA ASP A 103 2.27 -1.37 -1.47
C ASP A 103 1.58 -1.91 -0.21
N VAL A 104 1.22 -3.20 -0.19
CA VAL A 104 0.61 -3.85 0.98
C VAL A 104 1.56 -3.85 2.19
N ASP A 105 2.83 -4.17 1.98
CA ASP A 105 3.85 -4.12 3.04
C ASP A 105 4.08 -2.68 3.53
N GLY A 106 4.07 -1.70 2.61
CA GLY A 106 4.11 -0.28 2.93
C GLY A 106 2.93 0.13 3.82
N LEU A 107 1.71 -0.24 3.43
CA LEU A 107 0.48 0.05 4.19
C LEU A 107 0.51 -0.58 5.58
N LEU A 108 0.98 -1.83 5.71
CA LEU A 108 1.18 -2.46 7.01
C LEU A 108 2.08 -1.60 7.90
N ALA A 109 3.26 -1.21 7.41
CA ALA A 109 4.20 -0.40 8.19
C ALA A 109 3.59 0.97 8.58
N TYR A 110 2.84 1.59 7.67
CA TYR A 110 2.16 2.86 7.91
C TYR A 110 1.08 2.74 8.98
N ILE A 111 0.24 1.70 8.91
CA ILE A 111 -0.79 1.38 9.91
C ILE A 111 -0.14 1.11 11.28
N ARG A 112 0.95 0.35 11.34
CA ARG A 112 1.68 0.08 12.59
C ARG A 112 2.23 1.34 13.25
N LYS A 113 2.64 2.33 12.46
CA LYS A 113 3.13 3.63 12.96
C LYS A 113 2.02 4.51 13.55
N MET A 114 0.75 4.26 13.21
CA MET A 114 -0.40 4.99 13.77
C MET A 114 -0.75 4.51 15.19
N ALA A 115 -0.49 3.25 15.51
CA ALA A 115 -0.77 2.65 16.81
C ALA A 115 0.14 3.25 17.90
N LYS A 116 -0.36 4.28 18.59
CA LYS A 116 0.39 5.05 19.59
C LYS A 116 -0.20 4.90 20.98
#